data_AF-A0A0P7ZSJ8-F1
#
_entry.id   AF-A0A0P7ZSJ8-F1
#
_cell.length_a   1.000
_cell.length_b   1.000
_cell.length_c   1.000
_cell.angle_alpha   90.00
_cell.angle_beta   90.00
_cell.angle_gamma   90.00
#
_symmetry.space_group_name_H-M   'P 1'
#
loop_
_entity.id
_entity.type
_entity.pdbx_description
1 polymer ?
#
loop_
_entity_poly.entity_id
_entity_poly.type
_entity_poly.pdbx_seq_one_letter_code
_entity_poly.pdbx_strand_id
1 'polypeptide(L)'
;MSLMSMFTRPKSSLDARLPRPDTAHTVQPRRSYKDYSNCLVSVSWHQLTDEEAAARIASDFNNDFLWIRGPGGFQDYYHKPDALPLRELGNPNYADTCWFHVFQIDLLRPVHDYLDLRSGGREYAILTAEQHFEEAMYSLGIMPNWWTICCSTINDHPMSAYRRSIMVLGRDVHGNDATYEDIVVALANPTTLNLIEDALEHSLRAEIEFQTFE
;
A
#
# COMPACT_ATOMS: atom_id res chain seq x y z
N MET A 1 35.95 -79.42 -33.69
CA MET A 1 34.83 -79.45 -34.64
C MET A 1 34.61 -78.03 -35.15
N SER A 2 34.44 -77.85 -36.46
CA SER A 2 34.23 -76.57 -37.15
C SER A 2 32.93 -76.64 -37.97
N LEU A 3 32.21 -75.51 -38.12
CA LEU A 3 31.37 -75.04 -39.25
C LEU A 3 30.58 -73.79 -38.76
N MET A 4 30.88 -72.54 -39.20
CA MET A 4 30.39 -71.81 -40.40
C MET A 4 28.85 -71.71 -40.44
N SER A 5 28.18 -70.55 -40.58
CA SER A 5 28.14 -69.66 -41.77
C SER A 5 27.15 -68.49 -41.51
N MET A 6 27.55 -67.21 -41.65
CA MET A 6 27.26 -66.19 -42.72
C MET A 6 25.84 -65.58 -42.88
N PHE A 7 25.83 -64.24 -42.75
CA PHE A 7 25.13 -63.15 -43.50
C PHE A 7 23.64 -63.32 -43.92
N THR A 8 22.76 -62.34 -43.65
CA THR A 8 22.53 -61.16 -44.53
C THR A 8 21.55 -60.12 -43.92
N ARG A 9 21.75 -58.82 -44.23
CA ARG A 9 20.84 -57.65 -44.08
C ARG A 9 20.14 -57.41 -45.44
N PRO A 10 18.95 -56.74 -45.60
CA PRO A 10 18.85 -55.27 -45.45
C PRO A 10 17.47 -54.59 -45.16
N LYS A 11 17.56 -53.32 -44.70
CA LYS A 11 16.72 -52.10 -44.84
C LYS A 11 15.21 -52.15 -45.15
N SER A 12 14.43 -51.52 -44.26
CA SER A 12 13.44 -50.41 -44.46
C SER A 12 12.62 -50.33 -43.15
N SER A 13 11.98 -49.27 -42.66
CA SER A 13 11.63 -47.92 -43.10
C SER A 13 11.33 -47.09 -41.83
N LEU A 14 11.34 -45.76 -41.99
CA LEU A 14 10.85 -44.71 -41.09
C LEU A 14 10.00 -45.14 -39.89
N ASP A 15 10.39 -44.70 -38.69
CA ASP A 15 9.45 -44.00 -37.83
C ASP A 15 10.15 -42.81 -37.18
N ALA A 16 9.68 -41.62 -37.58
CA ALA A 16 10.13 -40.34 -37.10
C ALA A 16 9.77 -40.21 -35.62
N ARG A 17 10.77 -40.13 -34.74
CA ARG A 17 10.55 -39.65 -33.37
C ARG A 17 10.21 -38.17 -33.45
N LEU A 18 8.94 -37.86 -33.23
CA LEU A 18 8.45 -36.50 -32.96
C LEU A 18 9.32 -35.83 -31.88
N PRO A 19 9.78 -34.59 -32.09
CA PRO A 19 10.49 -33.85 -31.05
C PRO A 19 9.54 -33.56 -29.90
N ARG A 20 10.03 -33.80 -28.67
CA ARG A 20 9.33 -33.44 -27.44
C ARG A 20 9.16 -31.92 -27.40
N PRO A 21 7.99 -31.40 -27.00
CA PRO A 21 7.79 -29.96 -26.92
C PRO A 21 8.73 -29.39 -25.86
N ASP A 22 9.50 -28.39 -26.27
CA ASP A 22 10.30 -27.56 -25.39
C ASP A 22 9.42 -27.08 -24.23
N THR A 23 9.88 -27.33 -23.01
CA THR A 23 9.40 -26.62 -21.82
C THR A 23 9.66 -25.14 -22.06
N ALA A 24 8.67 -24.46 -22.63
CA ALA A 24 8.56 -23.02 -22.56
C ALA A 24 8.58 -22.68 -21.06
N HIS A 25 9.74 -22.26 -20.56
CA HIS A 25 9.78 -21.46 -19.35
C HIS A 25 8.85 -20.30 -19.62
N THR A 26 7.65 -20.35 -19.06
CA THR A 26 6.76 -19.21 -18.99
C THR A 26 7.56 -18.15 -18.27
N VAL A 27 8.13 -17.22 -19.03
CA VAL A 27 8.72 -16.01 -18.49
C VAL A 27 7.58 -15.37 -17.72
N GLN A 28 7.61 -15.50 -16.39
CA GLN A 28 6.69 -14.74 -15.56
C GLN A 28 6.87 -13.28 -15.99
N PRO A 29 5.79 -12.54 -16.29
CA PRO A 29 5.92 -11.15 -16.63
C PRO A 29 6.73 -10.50 -15.50
N ARG A 30 7.90 -9.95 -15.85
CA ARG A 30 8.66 -9.10 -14.93
C ARG A 30 7.65 -8.07 -14.44
N ARG A 31 7.30 -8.10 -13.15
CA ARG A 31 6.58 -7.00 -12.50
C ARG A 31 7.35 -5.75 -12.89
N SER A 32 6.77 -4.89 -13.72
CA SER A 32 7.39 -3.60 -14.01
C SER A 32 7.35 -2.83 -12.70
N TYR A 33 8.48 -2.77 -12.00
CA TYR A 33 8.60 -1.90 -10.84
C TYR A 33 8.40 -0.47 -11.32
N LYS A 34 7.49 0.26 -10.68
CA LYS A 34 7.29 1.68 -10.95
C LYS A 34 8.59 2.42 -10.61
N ASP A 35 9.04 3.28 -11.51
CA ASP A 35 10.23 4.09 -11.29
C ASP A 35 9.86 5.30 -10.44
N TYR A 36 10.25 5.25 -9.17
CA TYR A 36 9.97 6.30 -8.18
C TYR A 36 11.03 7.42 -8.17
N SER A 37 12.01 7.40 -9.07
CA SER A 37 13.10 8.40 -9.08
C SER A 37 12.62 9.85 -9.21
N ASN A 38 11.45 10.07 -9.82
CA ASN A 38 10.86 11.39 -10.03
C ASN A 38 9.47 11.55 -9.38
N CYS A 39 8.99 10.57 -8.62
CA CYS A 39 7.68 10.63 -7.97
C CYS A 39 7.73 11.48 -6.69
N LEU A 40 6.64 12.18 -6.38
CA LEU A 40 6.46 12.86 -5.10
C LEU A 40 6.02 11.89 -4.01
N VAL A 41 5.22 10.90 -4.38
CA VAL A 41 4.55 10.02 -3.44
C VAL A 41 4.68 8.55 -3.83
N SER A 42 4.62 7.68 -2.82
CA SER A 42 4.27 6.29 -2.99
C SER A 42 3.15 5.91 -2.05
N VAL A 43 2.22 5.08 -2.53
CA VAL A 43 1.11 4.53 -1.76
C VAL A 43 1.27 3.03 -1.68
N SER A 44 1.20 2.49 -0.46
CA SER A 44 1.26 1.06 -0.22
C SER A 44 0.22 0.60 0.78
N TRP A 45 -0.07 -0.70 0.75
CA TRP A 45 -0.96 -1.35 1.70
C TRP A 45 -0.22 -2.47 2.42
N HIS A 46 -0.45 -2.59 3.72
CA HIS A 46 0.01 -3.70 4.53
C HIS A 46 -0.94 -3.94 5.71
N GLN A 47 -0.69 -5.01 6.45
CA GLN A 47 -1.41 -5.35 7.67
C GLN A 47 -0.46 -5.22 8.85
N LEU A 48 -0.94 -4.62 9.94
CA LEU A 48 -0.22 -4.52 11.22
C LEU A 48 -0.94 -5.34 12.29
N THR A 49 -0.19 -5.98 13.17
CA THR A 49 -0.72 -6.49 14.45
C THR A 49 -1.06 -5.34 15.40
N ASP A 50 -1.72 -5.62 16.52
CA ASP A 50 -1.94 -4.63 17.57
C ASP A 50 -0.64 -4.09 18.18
N GLU A 51 0.39 -4.92 18.30
CA GLU A 51 1.70 -4.45 18.77
C GLU A 51 2.38 -3.52 17.75
N GLU A 52 2.31 -3.86 16.45
CA GLU A 52 2.89 -3.02 15.40
C GLU A 52 2.10 -1.71 15.21
N ALA A 53 0.78 -1.76 15.33
CA ALA A 53 -0.08 -0.58 15.32
C ALA A 53 0.22 0.33 16.53
N ALA A 54 0.37 -0.23 17.73
CA ALA A 54 0.76 0.53 18.91
C ALA A 54 2.13 1.21 18.72
N ALA A 55 3.11 0.48 18.18
CA ALA A 55 4.43 1.05 17.87
C ALA A 55 4.34 2.18 16.84
N ARG A 56 3.47 2.05 15.83
CA ARG A 56 3.23 3.10 14.84
C ARG A 56 2.62 4.36 15.48
N ILE A 57 1.60 4.19 16.32
CA ILE A 57 0.95 5.30 17.05
C ILE A 57 1.96 6.02 17.96
N ALA A 58 2.75 5.26 18.72
CA ALA A 58 3.77 5.82 19.60
C ALA A 58 4.88 6.57 18.85
N SER A 59 5.11 6.25 17.57
CA SER A 59 6.08 6.95 16.71
C SER A 59 5.54 8.21 16.04
N ASP A 60 4.27 8.54 16.23
CA ASP A 60 3.69 9.76 15.68
C ASP A 60 4.47 11.00 16.16
N PHE A 61 4.77 11.92 15.25
CA PHE A 61 5.42 13.18 15.61
C PHE A 61 4.54 14.04 16.54
N ASN A 62 3.22 13.83 16.52
CA ASN A 62 2.26 14.46 17.41
C ASN A 62 1.61 13.41 18.33
N ASN A 63 2.34 12.97 19.35
CA ASN A 63 1.89 11.94 20.29
C ASN A 63 1.13 12.49 21.52
N ASP A 64 0.76 13.78 21.53
CA ASP A 64 -0.05 14.34 22.61
C ASP A 64 -1.53 13.90 22.52
N PHE A 65 -1.98 13.57 21.30
CA PHE A 65 -3.35 13.14 21.03
C PHE A 65 -3.44 12.40 19.69
N LEU A 66 -4.45 11.55 19.57
CA LEU A 66 -4.72 10.79 18.35
C LEU A 66 -6.04 11.23 17.73
N TRP A 67 -6.01 11.43 16.42
CA TRP A 67 -7.22 11.65 15.63
C TRP A 67 -7.82 10.32 15.22
N ILE A 68 -9.06 10.10 15.62
CA ILE A 68 -9.89 9.02 15.12
C ILE A 68 -10.92 9.64 14.18
N ARG A 69 -10.79 9.41 12.88
CA ARG A 69 -11.71 9.97 11.89
C ARG A 69 -12.75 8.94 11.50
N GLY A 70 -13.96 9.40 11.23
CA GLY A 70 -15.10 8.59 10.83
C GLY A 70 -15.70 9.06 9.50
N PRO A 71 -16.69 8.31 8.98
CA PRO A 71 -17.34 8.60 7.71
C PRO A 71 -17.90 10.02 7.64
N GLY A 72 -17.82 10.68 6.49
CA GLY A 72 -18.43 12.02 6.31
C GLY A 72 -17.81 13.14 7.16
N GLY A 73 -16.55 12.96 7.59
CA GLY A 73 -15.80 13.99 8.30
C GLY A 73 -16.03 14.03 9.82
N PHE A 74 -16.66 13.00 10.40
CA PHE A 74 -16.69 12.85 11.85
C PHE A 74 -15.27 12.70 12.38
N GLN A 75 -14.98 13.32 13.53
CA GLN A 75 -13.68 13.25 14.17
C GLN A 75 -13.88 13.12 15.67
N ASP A 76 -13.19 12.16 16.25
CA ASP A 76 -13.08 11.95 17.69
C ASP A 76 -11.61 12.06 18.12
N TYR A 77 -11.42 12.39 19.39
CA TYR A 77 -10.12 12.73 19.96
C TYR A 77 -9.77 11.75 21.05
N TYR A 78 -8.57 11.18 20.96
CA TYR A 78 -8.04 10.32 22.01
C TYR A 78 -6.84 10.97 22.70
N HIS A 79 -7.03 11.38 23.96
CA HIS A 79 -6.03 12.13 24.73
C HIS A 79 -4.89 11.29 25.31
N LYS A 80 -4.95 9.96 25.17
CA LYS A 80 -3.91 9.06 25.69
C LYS A 80 -3.57 8.00 24.65
N PRO A 81 -2.87 8.34 23.55
CA PRO A 81 -2.63 7.42 22.44
C PRO A 81 -2.10 6.03 22.89
N ASP A 82 -1.19 6.01 23.87
CA ASP A 82 -0.62 4.78 24.44
C ASP A 82 -1.63 3.86 25.17
N ALA A 83 -2.78 4.39 25.58
CA ALA A 83 -3.82 3.65 26.29
C ALA A 83 -4.98 3.21 25.39
N LEU A 84 -4.86 3.41 24.07
CA LEU A 84 -5.92 3.09 23.13
C LEU A 84 -6.21 1.58 23.12
N PRO A 85 -7.48 1.16 23.27
CA PRO A 85 -7.83 -0.26 23.31
C PRO A 85 -7.85 -0.86 21.90
N LEU A 86 -6.67 -0.98 21.26
CA LEU A 86 -6.53 -1.43 19.87
C LEU A 86 -7.26 -2.74 19.61
N ARG A 87 -7.15 -3.73 20.50
CA ARG A 87 -7.86 -5.02 20.35
C ARG A 87 -9.38 -4.90 20.28
N GLU A 88 -9.96 -3.88 20.90
CA GLU A 88 -11.40 -3.62 20.86
C GLU A 88 -11.81 -2.89 19.58
N LEU A 89 -10.88 -2.16 18.95
CA LEU A 89 -11.06 -1.41 17.70
C LEU A 89 -10.71 -2.24 16.45
N GLY A 90 -9.95 -3.32 16.62
CA GLY A 90 -9.62 -4.23 15.55
C GLY A 90 -10.77 -5.14 15.16
N ASN A 91 -10.54 -5.91 14.10
CA ASN A 91 -11.58 -6.78 13.57
C ASN A 91 -11.62 -8.13 14.31
N PRO A 92 -12.78 -8.51 14.90
CA PRO A 92 -12.93 -9.73 15.68
C PRO A 92 -12.89 -11.02 14.85
N ASN A 93 -13.10 -10.95 13.53
CA ASN A 93 -13.07 -12.11 12.64
C ASN A 93 -11.65 -12.68 12.45
N TYR A 94 -10.62 -11.92 12.80
CA TYR A 94 -9.24 -12.42 12.89
C TYR A 94 -8.99 -12.97 14.31
N ALA A 95 -9.70 -14.04 14.64
CA ALA A 95 -9.86 -14.57 16.00
C ALA A 95 -8.55 -14.86 16.77
N ASP A 96 -7.44 -15.09 16.06
CA ASP A 96 -6.14 -15.40 16.64
C ASP A 96 -5.17 -14.21 16.67
N THR A 97 -5.49 -13.09 16.01
CA THR A 97 -4.63 -11.89 15.98
C THR A 97 -5.41 -10.66 15.51
N CYS A 98 -5.40 -9.59 16.31
CA CYS A 98 -6.01 -8.32 15.93
C CYS A 98 -5.22 -7.69 14.77
N TRP A 99 -5.83 -7.56 13.59
CA TRP A 99 -5.16 -6.98 12.41
C TRP A 99 -5.76 -5.64 12.02
N PHE A 100 -4.88 -4.70 11.65
CA PHE A 100 -5.22 -3.39 11.12
C PHE A 100 -4.76 -3.28 9.68
N HIS A 101 -5.66 -2.91 8.78
CA HIS A 101 -5.28 -2.56 7.42
C HIS A 101 -4.72 -1.16 7.40
N VAL A 102 -3.51 -1.01 6.86
CA VAL A 102 -2.81 0.27 6.85
C VAL A 102 -2.51 0.67 5.43
N PHE A 103 -3.01 1.84 5.05
CA PHE A 103 -2.60 2.54 3.84
C PHE A 103 -1.51 3.52 4.21
N GLN A 104 -0.35 3.35 3.60
CA GLN A 104 0.82 4.17 3.85
C GLN A 104 1.08 5.05 2.65
N ILE A 105 1.20 6.35 2.92
CA ILE A 105 1.54 7.38 1.95
C ILE A 105 2.91 7.91 2.33
N ASP A 106 3.91 7.62 1.51
CA ASP A 106 5.29 8.07 1.67
C ASP A 106 5.55 9.27 0.76
N LEU A 107 5.93 10.42 1.32
CA LEU A 107 6.42 11.57 0.56
C LEU A 107 7.93 11.41 0.31
N LEU A 108 8.33 11.26 -0.95
CA LEU A 108 9.64 10.76 -1.34
C LEU A 108 10.73 11.84 -1.42
N ARG A 109 11.93 11.49 -0.92
CA ARG A 109 13.19 12.28 -1.00
C ARG A 109 13.94 11.85 -2.27
N PRO A 110 13.84 12.61 -3.38
CA PRO A 110 14.50 13.92 -3.46
C PRO A 110 13.55 15.05 -3.84
N VAL A 111 12.36 14.69 -4.33
CA VAL A 111 11.41 15.67 -4.83
C VAL A 111 10.77 16.40 -3.67
N HIS A 112 10.65 15.83 -2.47
CA HIS A 112 10.28 16.58 -1.27
C HIS A 112 11.33 17.64 -0.90
N ASP A 113 12.60 17.24 -0.79
CA ASP A 113 13.67 18.12 -0.28
C ASP A 113 13.95 19.31 -1.20
N TYR A 114 13.95 19.10 -2.52
CA TYR A 114 14.12 20.17 -3.52
C TYR A 114 13.06 21.29 -3.40
N LEU A 115 11.91 20.89 -2.91
CA LEU A 115 10.65 21.56 -2.99
C LEU A 115 10.34 22.24 -1.66
N ASP A 116 10.73 21.63 -0.54
CA ASP A 116 10.75 22.26 0.78
C ASP A 116 11.72 23.44 0.79
N LEU A 117 12.87 23.30 0.11
CA LEU A 117 13.83 24.38 -0.14
C LEU A 117 13.26 25.54 -0.97
N ARG A 118 12.23 25.31 -1.81
CA ARG A 118 11.61 26.34 -2.65
C ARG A 118 10.38 26.99 -2.03
N SER A 119 9.61 26.24 -1.25
CA SER A 119 8.26 26.64 -0.79
C SER A 119 8.19 27.06 0.68
N GLY A 120 9.28 26.95 1.45
CA GLY A 120 9.34 27.51 2.81
C GLY A 120 8.44 26.82 3.84
N GLY A 121 8.27 25.50 3.77
CA GLY A 121 7.52 24.72 4.76
C GLY A 121 6.44 23.86 4.12
N ARG A 122 6.82 22.69 3.61
CA ARG A 122 5.90 21.68 3.06
C ARG A 122 5.27 20.76 4.07
N GLU A 123 5.49 21.05 5.34
CA GLU A 123 4.89 20.34 6.48
C GLU A 123 3.35 20.24 6.35
N TYR A 124 2.71 21.16 5.62
CA TYR A 124 1.28 21.11 5.31
C TYR A 124 0.86 19.94 4.39
N ALA A 125 1.74 19.48 3.49
CA ALA A 125 1.40 18.46 2.50
C ALA A 125 1.10 17.08 3.13
N ILE A 126 1.67 16.75 4.30
CA ILE A 126 1.31 15.51 5.00
C ILE A 126 -0.02 15.64 5.75
N LEU A 127 -0.36 16.84 6.23
CA LEU A 127 -1.66 17.09 6.88
C LEU A 127 -2.80 17.01 5.85
N THR A 128 -2.54 17.36 4.59
CA THR A 128 -3.51 17.26 3.49
C THR A 128 -3.42 15.95 2.70
N ALA A 129 -2.35 15.15 2.85
CA ALA A 129 -2.18 13.88 2.13
C ALA A 129 -3.36 12.91 2.33
N GLU A 130 -3.94 12.90 3.53
CA GLU A 130 -5.15 12.13 3.83
C GLU A 130 -6.36 12.63 3.03
N GLN A 131 -6.56 13.95 2.97
CA GLN A 131 -7.64 14.55 2.17
C GLN A 131 -7.47 14.22 0.69
N HIS A 132 -6.25 14.37 0.15
CA HIS A 132 -5.97 14.02 -1.24
C HIS A 132 -6.16 12.53 -1.52
N PHE A 133 -5.87 11.66 -0.55
CA PHE A 133 -6.14 10.23 -0.65
C PHE A 133 -7.65 9.94 -0.65
N GLU A 134 -8.43 10.63 0.20
CA GLU A 134 -9.90 10.55 0.17
C GLU A 134 -10.47 11.05 -1.16
N GLU A 135 -10.03 12.20 -1.65
CA GLU A 135 -10.43 12.75 -2.95
C GLU A 135 -10.09 11.81 -4.12
N ALA A 136 -8.91 11.19 -4.08
CA ALA A 136 -8.52 10.16 -5.04
C ALA A 136 -9.48 8.96 -5.00
N MET A 137 -9.85 8.47 -3.81
CA MET A 137 -10.84 7.40 -3.67
C MET A 137 -12.21 7.82 -4.22
N TYR A 138 -12.69 9.02 -3.87
CA TYR A 138 -13.94 9.58 -4.39
C TYR A 138 -13.95 9.64 -5.93
N SER A 139 -12.83 10.06 -6.54
CA SER A 139 -12.70 10.15 -8.01
C SER A 139 -12.83 8.78 -8.71
N LEU A 140 -12.50 7.71 -7.99
CA LEU A 140 -12.60 6.33 -8.45
C LEU A 140 -13.94 5.66 -8.06
N GLY A 141 -14.86 6.41 -7.43
CA GLY A 141 -16.15 5.87 -6.96
C GLY A 141 -16.04 5.03 -5.69
N ILE A 142 -14.92 5.11 -4.96
CA ILE A 142 -14.70 4.40 -3.70
C ILE A 142 -15.09 5.35 -2.56
N MET A 143 -16.06 4.96 -1.74
CA MET A 143 -16.52 5.79 -0.62
C MET A 143 -15.74 5.45 0.66
N PRO A 144 -15.01 6.40 1.28
CA PRO A 144 -14.37 6.22 2.58
C PRO A 144 -15.38 6.22 3.72
N ASN A 145 -16.05 5.08 3.92
CA ASN A 145 -17.11 4.90 4.91
C ASN A 145 -16.63 4.17 6.17
N TRP A 146 -15.37 4.36 6.56
CA TRP A 146 -14.80 3.68 7.72
C TRP A 146 -14.18 4.63 8.72
N TRP A 147 -14.00 4.11 9.92
CA TRP A 147 -13.22 4.80 10.93
C TRP A 147 -11.73 4.52 10.74
N THR A 148 -10.90 5.55 10.92
CA THR A 148 -9.45 5.48 10.79
C THR A 148 -8.74 6.08 11.99
N ILE A 149 -7.56 5.53 12.27
CA ILE A 149 -6.52 6.23 13.02
C ILE A 149 -5.48 6.70 12.01
N CYS A 150 -5.12 7.97 12.07
CA CYS A 150 -4.16 8.53 11.14
C CYS A 150 -2.92 9.05 11.86
N CYS A 151 -1.78 8.41 11.61
CA CYS A 151 -0.51 8.73 12.25
C CYS A 151 0.51 9.28 11.25
N SER A 152 1.42 10.12 11.71
CA SER A 152 2.46 10.69 10.85
C SER A 152 3.85 10.53 11.45
N THR A 153 4.79 10.00 10.67
CA THR A 153 6.20 9.91 11.04
C THR A 153 7.06 10.79 10.13
N ILE A 154 8.20 11.25 10.66
CA ILE A 154 9.12 12.16 9.98
C ILE A 154 10.50 11.50 9.94
N ASN A 155 11.11 11.44 8.76
CA ASN A 155 12.49 10.99 8.54
C ASN A 155 12.79 9.57 9.04
N ASP A 156 11.78 8.70 9.09
CA ASP A 156 11.90 7.32 9.56
C ASP A 156 12.45 6.36 8.48
N HIS A 157 12.56 6.82 7.22
CA HIS A 157 13.07 6.03 6.10
C HIS A 157 13.96 6.87 5.16
N PRO A 158 15.08 6.32 4.61
CA PRO A 158 15.99 7.10 3.76
C PRO A 158 15.35 7.70 2.50
N MET A 159 14.33 7.03 1.96
CA MET A 159 13.61 7.47 0.75
C MET A 159 12.36 8.30 1.05
N SER A 160 11.94 8.44 2.31
CA SER A 160 10.69 9.11 2.70
C SER A 160 11.00 10.22 3.70
N ALA A 161 10.62 11.46 3.38
CA ALA A 161 10.73 12.56 4.32
C ALA A 161 9.62 12.50 5.36
N TYR A 162 8.44 12.11 4.92
CA TYR A 162 7.22 12.12 5.70
C TYR A 162 6.40 10.92 5.31
N ARG A 163 5.81 10.26 6.31
CA ARG A 163 4.96 9.11 6.09
C ARG A 163 3.65 9.28 6.83
N ARG A 164 2.54 9.24 6.10
CA ARG A 164 1.18 9.17 6.66
C ARG A 164 0.73 7.73 6.68
N SER A 165 0.29 7.25 7.84
CA SER A 165 -0.28 5.92 8.03
C SER A 165 -1.77 6.08 8.32
N ILE A 166 -2.63 5.59 7.43
CA ILE A 166 -4.08 5.59 7.58
C ILE A 166 -4.49 4.16 7.96
N MET A 167 -4.76 3.94 9.24
CA MET A 167 -5.08 2.64 9.80
C MET A 167 -6.60 2.48 9.90
N VAL A 168 -7.16 1.51 9.19
CA VAL A 168 -8.60 1.23 9.18
C VAL A 168 -8.98 0.44 10.41
N LEU A 169 -10.05 0.87 11.09
CA LEU A 169 -10.59 0.19 12.25
C LEU A 169 -11.59 -0.88 11.82
N GLY A 170 -11.48 -2.06 12.44
CA GLY A 170 -12.42 -3.17 12.25
C GLY A 170 -13.72 -3.00 13.04
N ARG A 171 -13.68 -2.13 14.05
CA ARG A 171 -14.81 -1.73 14.88
C ARG A 171 -14.82 -0.20 15.07
N ASP A 172 -16.00 0.36 15.26
CA ASP A 172 -16.12 1.78 15.63
C ASP A 172 -15.76 2.02 17.11
N VAL A 173 -15.73 3.29 17.51
CA VAL A 173 -15.46 3.73 18.90
C VAL A 173 -16.50 3.23 19.92
N HIS A 174 -17.62 2.67 19.46
CA HIS A 174 -18.67 2.07 20.28
C HIS A 174 -18.61 0.52 20.29
N GLY A 175 -17.66 -0.07 19.58
CA GLY A 175 -17.46 -1.52 19.48
C GLY A 175 -18.37 -2.22 18.46
N ASN A 176 -19.05 -1.48 17.58
CA ASN A 176 -19.85 -2.05 16.50
C ASN A 176 -18.95 -2.47 15.32
N ASP A 177 -19.32 -3.54 14.63
CA ASP A 177 -18.57 -4.02 13.47
C ASP A 177 -18.63 -3.02 12.30
N ALA A 178 -17.48 -2.70 11.73
CA ALA A 178 -17.39 -1.87 10.54
C ALA A 178 -17.61 -2.70 9.26
N THR A 179 -18.19 -2.09 8.23
CA THR A 179 -18.25 -2.68 6.87
C THR A 179 -16.87 -2.65 6.23
N TYR A 180 -16.00 -3.58 6.65
CA TYR A 180 -14.56 -3.55 6.35
C TYR A 180 -14.15 -4.39 5.13
N GLU A 181 -14.97 -5.37 4.73
CA GLU A 181 -14.64 -6.32 3.65
C GLU A 181 -14.52 -5.62 2.29
N ASP A 182 -15.39 -4.64 2.04
CA ASP A 182 -15.37 -3.84 0.81
C ASP A 182 -14.07 -3.02 0.67
N ILE A 183 -13.48 -2.61 1.79
CA ILE A 183 -12.25 -1.81 1.84
C ILE A 183 -11.05 -2.64 1.41
N VAL A 184 -10.92 -3.84 1.98
CA VAL A 184 -9.82 -4.74 1.66
C VAL A 184 -9.92 -5.16 0.20
N VAL A 185 -11.12 -5.47 -0.28
CA VAL A 185 -11.32 -5.88 -1.67
C VAL A 185 -11.02 -4.73 -2.64
N ALA A 186 -11.49 -3.52 -2.35
CA ALA A 186 -11.28 -2.37 -3.24
C ALA A 186 -9.83 -1.89 -3.24
N LEU A 187 -9.22 -1.74 -2.06
CA LEU A 187 -7.95 -1.04 -1.88
C LEU A 187 -6.74 -1.95 -1.69
N ALA A 188 -6.89 -3.24 -1.37
CA ALA A 188 -5.75 -4.16 -1.43
C ALA A 188 -5.40 -4.58 -2.87
N ASN A 189 -6.20 -4.16 -3.85
CA ASN A 189 -5.91 -4.36 -5.27
C ASN A 189 -4.78 -3.42 -5.74
N PRO A 190 -3.64 -3.96 -6.22
CA PRO A 190 -2.52 -3.15 -6.67
C PRO A 190 -2.85 -2.16 -7.79
N THR A 191 -3.81 -2.49 -8.67
CA THR A 191 -4.26 -1.60 -9.74
C THR A 191 -4.99 -0.39 -9.17
N THR A 192 -5.85 -0.60 -8.17
CA THR A 192 -6.55 0.50 -7.48
C THR A 192 -5.56 1.40 -6.75
N LEU A 193 -4.59 0.80 -6.03
CA LEU A 193 -3.54 1.57 -5.34
C LEU A 193 -2.72 2.41 -6.32
N ASN A 194 -2.37 1.87 -7.48
CA ASN A 194 -1.67 2.64 -8.52
C ASN A 194 -2.50 3.83 -9.02
N LEU A 195 -3.81 3.64 -9.22
CA LEU A 195 -4.70 4.73 -9.64
C LEU A 195 -4.83 5.81 -8.56
N ILE A 196 -4.90 5.41 -7.28
CA ILE A 196 -4.92 6.34 -6.15
C ILE A 196 -3.58 7.08 -6.06
N GLU A 197 -2.46 6.38 -6.20
CA GLU A 197 -1.13 6.98 -6.19
C GLU A 197 -0.96 8.00 -7.33
N ASP A 198 -1.42 7.67 -8.54
CA ASP A 198 -1.35 8.58 -9.69
C ASP A 198 -2.24 9.82 -9.50
N ALA A 199 -3.43 9.67 -8.93
CA ALA A 199 -4.32 10.78 -8.61
C ALA A 199 -3.74 11.70 -7.52
N LEU A 200 -3.16 11.10 -6.47
CA LEU A 200 -2.49 11.81 -5.38
C LEU A 200 -1.25 12.56 -5.88
N GLU A 201 -0.43 11.92 -6.69
CA GLU A 201 0.72 12.52 -7.36
C GLU A 201 0.32 13.74 -8.19
N HIS A 202 -0.76 13.62 -8.97
CA HIS A 202 -1.27 14.73 -9.78
C HIS A 202 -1.74 15.90 -8.92
N SER A 203 -2.54 15.63 -7.88
CA SER A 203 -3.06 16.67 -6.98
C SER A 203 -1.95 17.41 -6.25
N LEU A 204 -0.98 16.67 -5.68
CA LEU A 204 0.17 17.26 -5.00
C LEU A 204 0.98 18.15 -5.95
N ARG A 205 1.22 17.70 -7.19
CA ARG A 205 1.93 18.53 -8.20
C ARG A 205 1.19 19.84 -8.49
N ALA A 206 -0.14 19.79 -8.64
CA ALA A 206 -0.95 20.98 -8.87
C ALA A 206 -0.89 21.96 -7.69
N GLU A 207 -0.98 21.46 -6.45
CA GLU A 207 -0.85 22.28 -5.23
C GLU A 207 0.52 22.96 -5.14
N ILE A 208 1.58 22.21 -5.45
CA ILE A 208 2.96 22.71 -5.48
C ILE A 208 3.13 23.83 -6.49
N GLU A 209 2.60 23.63 -7.70
CA GLU A 209 2.66 24.65 -8.74
C GLU A 209 1.94 25.91 -8.27
N PHE A 210 0.71 25.77 -7.73
CA PHE A 210 -0.08 26.89 -7.21
C PHE A 210 0.68 27.70 -6.13
N GLN A 211 1.23 27.04 -5.11
CA GLN A 211 2.00 27.69 -4.04
C GLN A 211 3.30 28.35 -4.51
N THR A 212 3.84 27.96 -5.67
CA THR A 212 5.05 28.59 -6.22
C THR A 212 4.75 29.94 -6.90
N PHE A 213 3.48 30.25 -7.18
CA PHE A 213 3.05 31.48 -7.85
C PHE A 213 2.37 32.51 -6.92
N GLU A 214 2.18 32.19 -5.64
CA GLU A 214 1.75 33.14 -4.59
C GLU A 214 2.97 33.77 -3.88
#